data_AF-A0A2V6GTL9-F1
#
_entry.id   AF-A0A2V6GTL9-F1
#
_cell.length_a   1.000
_cell.length_b   1.000
_cell.length_c   1.000
_cell.angle_alpha   90.00
_cell.angle_beta   90.00
_cell.angle_gamma   90.00
#
_symmetry.space_group_name_H-M   'P 1'
#
loop_
_entity.id
_entity.type
_entity.pdbx_description
1 polymer ?
#
loop_
_entity_poly.entity_id
_entity_poly.type
_entity_poly.pdbx_seq_one_letter_code
_entity_poly.pdbx_strand_id
1 'polypeptide(L)' 'LVLVGFVIGFAPRLTYGLVLLLHAVSTFSSFRQYFHPFESVNLLFFAAWPMLGACFALYYLRDLDTLWNVRGRRA' A
#
# COMPACT_ATOMS: atom_id res chain seq x y z
N LEU A 1 -5.48 -4.96 -13.21
CA LEU A 1 -5.58 -3.55 -13.68
C LEU A 1 -5.07 -2.55 -12.63
N VAL A 2 -5.61 -2.54 -11.40
CA VAL A 2 -5.18 -1.60 -10.33
C VAL A 2 -3.67 -1.67 -10.06
N LEU A 3 -3.10 -2.86 -9.95
CA LEU A 3 -1.66 -3.04 -9.68
C LEU A 3 -0.76 -2.51 -10.80
N VAL A 4 -1.13 -2.72 -12.07
CA VAL A 4 -0.38 -2.16 -13.21
C VAL A 4 -0.46 -0.64 -13.16
N GLY A 5 -1.64 -0.07 -12.90
CA GLY A 5 -1.81 1.37 -12.73
C GLY A 5 -1.03 1.94 -11.54
N PHE A 6 -0.94 1.20 -10.43
CA PHE A 6 -0.12 1.55 -9.27
C PHE A 6 1.38 1.56 -9.64
N VAL A 7 1.88 0.52 -10.32
CA VAL A 7 3.30 0.40 -10.69
C VAL A 7 3.74 1.50 -11.66
N ILE A 8 2.91 1.85 -12.64
CA ILE A 8 3.24 2.88 -13.64
C ILE A 8 2.86 4.31 -13.17
N GLY A 9 2.33 4.46 -11.95
CA GLY A 9 1.87 5.75 -11.43
C GLY A 9 0.66 6.35 -12.15
N PHE A 10 -0.15 5.55 -12.85
CA PHE A 10 -1.36 6.02 -13.50
C PHE A 10 -2.46 6.31 -12.47
N ALA A 11 -3.08 7.50 -12.57
CA ALA A 11 -4.13 7.97 -11.66
C ALA A 11 -3.83 7.73 -10.15
N PRO A 12 -2.74 8.31 -9.58
CA PRO A 12 -2.27 7.99 -8.23
C PRO A 12 -3.33 8.11 -7.13
N ARG A 13 -4.26 9.07 -7.27
CA ARG A 13 -5.38 9.22 -6.31
C ARG A 13 -6.28 7.98 -6.24
N LEU A 14 -6.50 7.30 -7.36
CA LEU A 14 -7.33 6.10 -7.41
C LEU A 14 -6.48 4.85 -7.15
N THR A 15 -5.36 4.68 -7.87
CA THR A 15 -4.57 3.46 -7.79
C THR A 15 -3.86 3.32 -6.44
N TYR A 16 -3.25 4.39 -5.92
CA TYR A 16 -2.54 4.34 -4.63
C TYR A 16 -3.56 4.29 -3.49
N GLY A 17 -4.68 4.98 -3.64
CA GLY A 17 -5.78 4.96 -2.68
C GLY A 17 -6.41 3.57 -2.56
N LEU A 18 -6.67 2.88 -3.68
CA LEU A 18 -7.17 1.51 -3.67
C LEU A 18 -6.17 0.54 -3.06
N VAL A 19 -4.88 0.64 -3.39
CA VAL A 19 -3.84 -0.22 -2.79
C VAL A 19 -3.73 0.02 -1.28
N LEU A 20 -3.78 1.29 -0.84
CA LEU A 20 -3.81 1.65 0.58
C LEU A 20 -5.03 1.05 1.28
N LEU A 21 -6.23 1.17 0.70
CA LEU A 21 -7.46 0.61 1.28
C LEU A 21 -7.40 -0.92 1.37
N LEU A 22 -6.94 -1.59 0.31
CA LEU A 22 -6.79 -3.05 0.30
C LEU A 22 -5.81 -3.50 1.39
N HIS A 23 -4.65 -2.84 1.51
CA HIS A 23 -3.70 -3.14 2.57
C HIS A 23 -4.23 -2.82 3.97
N ALA A 24 -4.93 -1.71 4.14
CA ALA A 24 -5.53 -1.37 5.43
C ALA A 24 -6.54 -2.45 5.86
N VAL A 25 -7.46 -2.80 4.98
CA VAL A 25 -8.47 -3.84 5.24
C VAL A 25 -7.80 -5.18 5.56
N SER A 26 -6.77 -5.59 4.82
CA SER A 26 -6.06 -6.83 5.11
C SER A 26 -5.30 -6.80 6.44
N THR A 27 -4.65 -5.67 6.78
CA THR A 27 -3.91 -5.52 8.04
C THR A 27 -4.85 -5.56 9.24
N PHE A 28 -6.00 -4.89 9.16
CA PHE A 28 -6.97 -4.87 10.25
C PHE A 28 -7.81 -6.15 10.34
N SER A 29 -8.12 -6.81 9.23
CA SER A 29 -8.87 -8.09 9.27
C SER A 29 -8.03 -9.21 9.90
N SER A 30 -6.70 -9.15 9.74
CA SER A 30 -5.73 -10.08 10.31
C SER A 30 -5.38 -9.82 11.79
N PHE A 31 -6.04 -8.89 12.47
CA PHE A 31 -5.59 -8.42 13.79
C PHE A 31 -5.46 -9.54 14.85
N ARG A 32 -6.30 -10.59 14.77
CA ARG A 32 -6.22 -11.73 15.69
C ARG A 32 -4.92 -12.54 15.57
N GLN A 33 -4.31 -12.57 14.39
CA GLN A 33 -3.09 -13.36 14.13
C GLN A 33 -1.88 -12.80 14.89
N TYR A 34 -1.90 -11.53 15.29
CA TYR A 34 -0.84 -10.90 16.09
C TYR A 34 -0.74 -11.44 17.52
N PHE A 35 -1.84 -11.96 18.09
CA PHE A 35 -1.87 -12.47 19.47
C PHE A 35 -1.33 -13.90 19.62
N HIS A 36 -1.18 -14.61 18.51
CA HIS A 36 -0.62 -15.97 18.47
C HIS A 36 0.58 -16.03 17.51
N PRO A 37 1.66 -15.28 17.77
CA PRO A 37 2.75 -15.09 16.81
C PRO A 37 3.56 -16.37 16.56
N PHE A 38 3.63 -17.27 17.54
CA PHE A 38 4.41 -18.52 17.45
C PHE A 38 3.59 -19.71 16.94
N GLU A 39 2.29 -19.50 16.68
CA GLU A 39 1.45 -20.47 16.00
C GLU A 39 1.58 -20.25 14.49
N SER A 40 2.01 -21.28 13.75
CA SER A 40 2.13 -21.23 12.29
C SER A 40 2.99 -20.06 11.77
N VAL A 41 2.68 -19.50 10.60
CA VAL A 41 3.47 -18.46 9.91
C VAL A 41 3.07 -17.03 10.32
N ASN A 42 2.51 -16.86 11.53
CA ASN A 42 1.85 -15.62 11.95
C ASN A 42 2.79 -14.41 12.09
N LEU A 43 4.09 -14.64 12.29
CA LEU A 43 5.09 -13.56 12.34
C LEU A 43 5.11 -12.70 11.06
N LEU A 44 4.77 -13.25 9.90
CA LEU A 44 4.76 -12.46 8.66
C LEU A 44 3.63 -11.43 8.60
N PHE A 45 2.56 -11.58 9.39
CA PHE A 45 1.51 -10.55 9.43
C PHE A 45 2.04 -9.22 9.94
N PHE A 46 3.12 -9.21 10.73
CA PHE A 46 3.75 -7.96 11.18
C PHE A 46 4.37 -7.18 10.01
N ALA A 47 4.74 -7.83 8.91
CA ALA A 47 5.21 -7.16 7.69
C ALA A 47 4.11 -6.34 6.99
N ALA A 48 2.83 -6.60 7.31
CA ALA A 48 1.72 -5.81 6.80
C ALA A 48 1.75 -4.35 7.30
N TRP A 49 2.34 -4.07 8.48
CA TRP A 49 2.45 -2.72 9.02
C TRP A 49 3.44 -1.84 8.27
N PRO A 50 4.71 -2.25 8.04
CA PRO A 50 5.62 -1.53 7.13
C PRO A 50 5.04 -1.33 5.73
N MET A 51 4.39 -2.36 5.18
CA MET A 51 3.75 -2.26 3.86
C MET A 51 2.62 -1.22 3.84
N LEU A 52 1.75 -1.23 4.87
CA LEU A 52 0.70 -0.23 5.05
C LEU A 52 1.27 1.19 5.17
N GLY A 53 2.36 1.35 5.92
CA GLY A 53 3.09 2.61 6.03
C GLY A 53 3.64 3.10 4.69
N ALA A 54 4.20 2.20 3.88
CA ALA A 54 4.67 2.53 2.53
C ALA A 54 3.52 2.94 1.60
N CYS A 55 2.41 2.20 1.60
CA CYS A 55 1.21 2.58 0.84
C CYS A 55 0.65 3.94 1.27
N PHE A 56 0.65 4.23 2.57
CA PHE A 56 0.23 5.51 3.09
C PHE A 56 1.15 6.63 2.62
N ALA A 57 2.48 6.44 2.71
CA ALA A 57 3.46 7.41 2.24
C ALA A 57 3.28 7.72 0.75
N LEU A 58 3.11 6.69 -0.09
CA LEU A 58 2.84 6.85 -1.51
C LEU A 58 1.54 7.62 -1.76
N TYR A 59 0.46 7.32 -1.05
CA TYR A 59 -0.82 8.01 -1.24
C TYR A 59 -0.80 9.47 -0.75
N TYR A 60 -0.16 9.71 0.40
CA TYR A 60 -0.07 11.02 1.03
C TYR A 60 0.86 11.96 0.24
N LEU A 61 2.01 11.44 -0.19
CA LEU A 61 3.04 12.15 -0.96
C LEU A 61 2.90 11.94 -2.47
N ARG A 62 1.76 11.45 -2.96
CA ARG A 62 1.51 11.14 -4.38
C ARG A 62 1.80 12.30 -5.34
N ASP A 63 1.70 13.54 -4.86
CA ASP A 63 1.93 14.73 -5.67
C ASP A 63 3.45 15.01 -5.85
N LEU A 64 4.29 14.40 -5.02
CA LEU A 64 5.75 14.38 -5.13
C LEU A 64 6.28 13.17 -5.93
N ASP A 65 5.41 12.23 -6.29
CA ASP A 65 5.78 11.03 -7.06
C ASP A 65 5.97 11.34 -8.55
N THR A 66 7.13 11.91 -8.88
CA THR A 66 7.45 12.40 -10.23
C THR A 66 8.41 11.50 -11.00
N LEU A 67 9.09 10.56 -10.35
CA LEU A 67 10.06 9.67 -10.98
C LEU A 67 9.35 8.45 -11.55
N TRP A 68 9.45 8.23 -12.87
CA TRP A 68 8.88 7.08 -13.59
C TRP A 68 7.35 6.96 -13.53
N ASN A 69 6.67 8.01 -13.06
CA ASN A 69 5.22 8.12 -13.10
C ASN A 69 4.76 8.57 -14.50
N VAL A 70 3.82 7.84 -15.12
CA VAL A 70 3.27 8.15 -16.46
C VAL A 70 2.60 9.53 -16.52
N ARG A 71 2.16 10.09 -15.39
CA ARG A 71 1.61 11.45 -15.25
C ARG A 71 2.69 12.52 -14.98
N GLY A 72 3.97 12.18 -15.09
CA GLY A 72 5.09 13.07 -14.82
C GLY A 72 5.01 14.40 -15.59
N ARG A 73 4.93 15.48 -14.79
CA ARG A 73 4.83 16.92 -15.14
C ARG A 73 3.42 17.46 -15.36
N ARG A 74 2.77 17.84 -14.25
CA ARG A 74 2.11 19.16 -14.21
C ARG A 74 3.16 20.15 -13.71
N ALA A 75 3.77 20.88 -14.64
CA ALA A 75 4.44 22.13 -14.31
C ALA A 75 3.41 23.14 -13.76
#